data_AF-A0A520YC24-F1
#
_entry.id   AF-A0A520YC24-F1
#
_cell.length_a   1.000
_cell.length_b   1.000
_cell.length_c   1.000
_cell.angle_alpha   90.00
_cell.angle_beta   90.00
_cell.angle_gamma   90.00
#
_symmetry.space_group_name_H-M   'P 1'
#
loop_
_entity.id
_entity.type
_entity.pdbx_description
1 polymer ?
#
loop_
_entity_poly.entity_id
_entity_poly.type
_entity_poly.pdbx_seq_one_letter_code
_entity_poly.pdbx_strand_id
1 'polypeptide(L)'
;MPLRSLLRAAFAGACLSLYSTFALAALTVVDIDGIAANGHEGVYDDVLDITWLRDANIAASNQFGLSSGISLGGPSIGSMNWHTAGTFVDAMNALNGGAGYLGVNSWRVPTATPVNGTNFVYGNYA
;
A
#
# COMPACT_ATOMS: atom_id res chain seq x y z
N MET A 1 -19.16 -21.49 -62.30
CA MET A 1 -18.00 -22.41 -62.40
C MET A 1 -17.06 -22.15 -61.23
N PRO A 2 -16.49 -23.20 -60.63
CA PRO A 2 -16.08 -23.25 -59.22
C PRO A 2 -14.56 -23.07 -59.03
N LEU A 3 -14.10 -22.87 -57.79
CA LEU A 3 -13.13 -23.74 -57.08
C LEU A 3 -12.30 -22.98 -56.02
N ARG A 4 -12.68 -23.24 -54.76
CA ARG A 4 -11.88 -23.39 -53.52
C ARG A 4 -10.35 -23.25 -53.62
N SER A 5 -9.78 -22.40 -52.75
CA SER A 5 -8.43 -22.50 -52.17
C SER A 5 -8.32 -21.38 -51.12
N LEU A 6 -7.84 -21.51 -49.90
CA LEU A 6 -7.23 -22.58 -49.13
C LEU A 6 -7.28 -22.12 -47.66
N LEU A 7 -7.52 -23.06 -46.76
CA LEU A 7 -7.38 -22.96 -45.32
C LEU A 7 -6.13 -22.14 -44.92
N ARG A 8 -6.31 -21.08 -44.12
CA ARG A 8 -5.30 -20.66 -43.14
C ARG A 8 -5.99 -20.52 -41.80
N ALA A 9 -5.90 -21.60 -41.03
CA ALA A 9 -6.15 -21.59 -39.62
C ALA A 9 -5.21 -20.57 -38.96
N ALA A 10 -5.78 -19.56 -38.31
CA ALA A 10 -5.13 -18.91 -37.19
C ALA A 10 -6.06 -19.14 -36.00
N PHE A 11 -5.72 -20.16 -35.22
CA PHE A 11 -6.22 -20.33 -33.86
C PHE A 11 -5.92 -19.03 -33.09
N ALA A 12 -6.97 -18.32 -32.69
CA ALA A 12 -6.90 -17.35 -31.60
C ALA A 12 -8.09 -17.60 -30.65
N GLY A 13 -8.24 -18.85 -30.24
CA GLY A 13 -8.86 -19.17 -28.97
C GLY A 13 -7.74 -19.31 -27.95
N ALA A 14 -7.65 -18.41 -26.98
CA ALA A 14 -6.99 -18.67 -25.70
C ALA A 14 -7.29 -17.55 -24.69
N CYS A 15 -7.99 -17.93 -23.63
CA CYS A 15 -7.98 -17.34 -22.31
C CYS A 15 -8.25 -15.83 -22.19
N LEU A 16 -9.53 -15.46 -22.12
CA LEU A 16 -9.92 -14.62 -20.99
C LEU A 16 -9.92 -15.54 -19.76
N SER A 17 -8.75 -15.79 -19.21
CA SER A 17 -8.60 -16.51 -17.96
C SER A 17 -9.29 -15.68 -16.89
N LEU A 18 -10.53 -16.07 -16.57
CA LEU A 18 -11.06 -15.93 -15.23
C LEU A 18 -10.00 -16.56 -14.33
N TYR A 19 -9.10 -15.73 -13.80
CA TYR A 19 -8.31 -16.09 -12.64
C TYR A 19 -9.33 -16.25 -11.52
N SER A 20 -9.88 -17.46 -11.37
CA SER A 20 -10.55 -17.85 -10.15
C SER A 20 -9.44 -17.99 -9.10
N THR A 21 -9.01 -16.87 -8.54
CA THR A 21 -8.25 -16.89 -7.30
C THR A 21 -9.23 -17.28 -6.20
N PHE A 22 -9.47 -18.58 -6.05
CA PHE A 22 -9.81 -19.11 -4.72
C PHE A 22 -8.53 -19.10 -3.89
N ALA A 23 -7.98 -17.90 -3.68
CA ALA A 23 -7.00 -17.69 -2.66
C ALA A 23 -7.81 -17.35 -1.41
N LEU A 24 -7.76 -18.20 -0.38
CA LEU A 24 -8.01 -17.79 1.00
C LEU A 24 -6.86 -16.87 1.44
N ALA A 25 -6.57 -15.84 0.64
CA ALA A 25 -5.45 -14.96 0.85
C ALA A 25 -5.93 -13.87 1.79
N ALA A 26 -5.48 -13.98 3.04
CA ALA A 26 -5.54 -12.90 4.02
C ALA A 26 -4.97 -11.57 3.49
N LEU A 27 -4.21 -11.61 2.39
CA LEU A 27 -3.43 -10.49 1.89
C LEU A 27 -3.26 -10.56 0.35
N THR A 28 -3.66 -9.51 -0.36
CA THR A 28 -3.61 -9.39 -1.83
C THR A 28 -2.94 -8.09 -2.26
N VAL A 29 -2.12 -8.11 -3.32
CA VAL A 29 -1.45 -6.89 -3.82
C VAL A 29 -2.42 -6.02 -4.62
N VAL A 30 -2.31 -4.70 -4.49
CA VAL A 30 -3.19 -3.73 -5.13
C VAL A 30 -2.37 -2.59 -5.75
N ASP A 31 -2.70 -2.26 -7.00
CA ASP A 31 -2.29 -1.02 -7.69
C ASP A 31 -3.21 0.12 -7.22
N ILE A 32 -2.67 1.07 -6.46
CA ILE A 32 -3.47 2.14 -5.82
C ILE A 32 -3.61 3.34 -6.76
N ASP A 33 -2.58 3.67 -7.52
CA ASP A 33 -2.55 4.88 -8.36
C ASP A 33 -3.04 4.63 -9.80
N GLY A 34 -3.28 3.37 -10.17
CA GLY A 34 -3.78 2.95 -11.48
C GLY A 34 -2.69 2.92 -12.56
N ILE A 35 -1.42 2.96 -12.16
CA ILE A 35 -0.26 3.01 -13.07
C ILE A 35 0.50 1.68 -12.98
N ALA A 36 -0.10 0.60 -13.47
CA ALA A 36 0.50 -0.75 -13.47
C ALA A 36 1.96 -0.89 -13.99
N ALA A 37 2.49 0.11 -14.69
CA ALA A 37 3.89 0.15 -15.14
C ALA A 37 4.92 0.34 -13.99
N ASN A 38 4.53 0.92 -12.85
CA ASN A 38 5.43 1.13 -11.69
C ASN A 38 5.31 0.00 -10.63
N GLY A 39 4.34 -0.90 -10.79
CA GLY A 39 4.14 -2.05 -9.92
C GLY A 39 2.84 -1.95 -9.12
N HIS A 40 2.96 -2.19 -7.81
CA HIS A 40 1.85 -2.16 -6.85
C HIS A 40 2.32 -1.44 -5.58
N GLU A 41 1.44 -0.66 -4.97
CA GLU A 41 1.75 0.23 -3.84
C GLU A 41 1.03 -0.20 -2.57
N GLY A 42 0.01 -1.06 -2.72
CA GLY A 42 -0.88 -1.48 -1.66
C GLY A 42 -0.87 -2.98 -1.44
N VAL A 43 -1.28 -3.35 -0.24
CA VAL A 43 -1.60 -4.72 0.10
C VAL A 43 -2.92 -4.77 0.87
N TYR A 44 -3.97 -5.26 0.22
CA TYR A 44 -5.31 -5.39 0.78
C TYR A 44 -5.41 -6.64 1.67
N ASP A 45 -5.81 -6.42 2.91
CA ASP A 45 -6.08 -7.41 3.95
C ASP A 45 -7.60 -7.63 4.06
N ASP A 46 -8.07 -8.81 3.66
CA ASP A 46 -9.49 -9.13 3.60
C ASP A 46 -10.09 -9.52 4.97
N VAL A 47 -9.25 -9.84 5.95
CA VAL A 47 -9.68 -10.14 7.33
C VAL A 47 -10.02 -8.85 8.06
N LEU A 48 -9.21 -7.81 7.84
CA LEU A 48 -9.40 -6.50 8.47
C LEU A 48 -10.22 -5.52 7.61
N ASP A 49 -10.37 -5.81 6.31
CA ASP A 49 -10.94 -4.91 5.30
C ASP A 49 -10.16 -3.58 5.25
N ILE A 50 -8.84 -3.68 5.11
CA ILE A 50 -7.92 -2.53 5.08
C ILE A 50 -6.86 -2.73 4.00
N THR A 51 -6.49 -1.66 3.30
CA THR A 51 -5.29 -1.66 2.45
C THR A 51 -4.11 -1.07 3.21
N TRP A 52 -3.06 -1.87 3.36
CA TRP A 52 -1.78 -1.46 3.92
C TRP A 52 -0.89 -0.85 2.82
N LEU A 53 -0.06 0.13 3.18
CA LEU A 53 0.99 0.59 2.29
C LEU A 53 2.05 -0.52 2.15
N ARG A 54 2.52 -0.77 0.93
CA ARG A 54 3.53 -1.81 0.64
C ARG A 54 4.86 -1.52 1.34
N ASP A 55 5.30 -0.26 1.36
CA ASP A 55 6.49 0.15 2.08
C ASP A 55 6.14 0.65 3.49
N ALA A 56 6.25 -0.25 4.48
CA ALA A 56 6.01 0.08 5.88
C ALA A 56 7.05 1.05 6.48
N ASN A 57 8.17 1.31 5.79
CA ASN A 57 9.19 2.27 6.20
C ASN A 57 9.32 3.45 5.23
N ILE A 58 8.22 3.87 4.60
CA ILE A 58 8.20 4.98 3.62
C ILE A 58 8.80 6.28 4.18
N ALA A 59 8.72 6.50 5.49
CA ALA A 59 9.31 7.66 6.17
C ALA A 59 10.84 7.75 6.05
N ALA A 60 11.51 6.62 5.78
CA ALA A 60 12.95 6.61 5.52
C ALA A 60 13.33 7.27 4.18
N SER A 61 12.40 7.29 3.21
CA SER A 61 12.65 7.80 1.86
C SER A 61 11.83 9.05 1.51
N ASN A 62 10.71 9.30 2.21
CA ASN A 62 9.83 10.43 1.98
C ASN A 62 9.24 10.96 3.29
N GLN A 63 9.59 12.20 3.67
CA GLN A 63 9.11 12.83 4.89
C GLN A 63 7.79 13.60 4.73
N PHE A 64 7.22 13.65 3.52
CA PHE A 64 6.01 14.43 3.19
C PHE A 64 6.06 15.90 3.68
N GLY A 65 7.24 16.50 3.66
CA GLY A 65 7.45 17.91 4.06
C GLY A 65 7.73 18.14 5.54
N LEU A 66 7.79 17.10 6.37
CA LEU A 66 8.23 17.24 7.76
C LEU A 66 9.73 17.54 7.82
N SER A 67 10.09 18.59 8.56
CA SER A 67 11.49 19.04 8.73
C SER A 67 12.21 18.36 9.91
N SER A 68 11.49 17.71 10.81
CA SER A 68 12.04 17.08 12.02
C SER A 68 11.12 15.99 12.59
N GLY A 69 11.64 15.23 13.55
CA GLY A 69 10.90 14.16 14.25
C GLY A 69 11.02 12.77 13.63
N ILE A 70 11.62 12.66 12.44
CA ILE A 70 11.90 11.40 11.75
C ILE A 70 13.41 11.16 11.79
N SER A 71 13.83 9.97 12.20
CA SER A 71 15.24 9.57 12.14
C SER A 71 15.65 9.32 10.67
N LEU A 72 16.71 9.97 10.20
CA LEU A 72 17.16 9.87 8.80
C LEU A 72 18.47 9.10 8.63
N GLY A 73 18.93 8.39 9.66
CA GLY A 73 20.19 7.65 9.57
C GLY A 73 20.33 6.59 10.66
N GLY A 74 21.29 5.70 10.43
CA GLY A 74 21.58 4.60 11.33
C GLY A 74 20.48 3.52 11.36
N PRO A 75 20.50 2.63 12.36
CA PRO A 75 19.58 1.50 12.43
C PRO A 75 18.13 1.90 12.70
N SER A 76 17.87 3.16 13.08
CA SER A 76 16.55 3.68 13.39
C SER A 76 15.95 4.50 12.25
N ILE A 77 16.50 4.46 11.04
CA ILE A 77 16.02 5.25 9.90
C ILE A 77 14.51 5.03 9.63
N GLY A 78 13.78 6.13 9.45
CA GLY A 78 12.32 6.18 9.28
C GLY A 78 11.51 6.07 10.58
N SER A 79 12.15 5.78 11.72
CA SER A 79 11.46 5.78 13.01
C SER A 79 11.08 7.19 13.47
N MET A 80 10.01 7.27 14.25
CA MET A 80 9.49 8.50 14.84
C MET A 80 8.67 8.19 16.11
N ASN A 81 8.42 9.20 16.94
CA ASN A 81 7.50 9.05 18.07
C ASN A 81 6.03 9.11 17.60
N TRP A 82 5.10 8.74 18.48
CA TRP A 82 3.67 8.69 18.16
C TRP A 82 3.08 10.02 17.70
N HIS A 83 3.51 11.14 18.30
CA HIS A 83 3.03 12.46 17.91
C HIS A 83 3.47 12.81 16.48
N THR A 84 4.75 12.57 16.16
CA THR A 84 5.26 12.77 14.79
C THR A 84 4.59 11.84 13.79
N ALA A 85 4.23 10.61 14.16
CA ALA A 85 3.49 9.70 13.29
C ALA A 85 2.11 10.25 12.90
N GLY A 86 1.41 10.90 13.83
CA GLY A 86 0.17 11.63 13.53
C GLY A 86 0.40 12.73 12.49
N THR A 87 1.36 13.62 12.74
CA THR A 87 1.70 14.72 11.81
C THR A 87 2.16 14.22 10.45
N PHE A 88 2.89 13.11 10.40
CA PHE A 88 3.35 12.48 9.17
C PHE A 88 2.17 12.01 8.31
N VAL A 89 1.21 11.33 8.93
CA VAL A 89 -0.01 10.88 8.26
C VAL A 89 -0.89 12.05 7.82
N ASP A 90 -1.02 13.09 8.63
CA ASP A 90 -1.75 14.30 8.24
C ASP A 90 -1.14 14.96 6.99
N ALA A 91 0.20 15.05 6.95
CA ALA A 91 0.92 15.59 5.79
C ALA A 91 0.77 14.69 4.55
N MET A 92 0.84 13.38 4.72
CA MET A 92 0.61 12.38 3.67
C MET A 92 -0.79 12.52 3.05
N ASN A 93 -1.81 12.75 3.87
CA ASN A 93 -3.20 12.96 3.42
C ASN A 93 -3.41 14.33 2.77
N ALA A 94 -2.62 15.34 3.13
CA ALA A 94 -2.72 16.70 2.59
C ALA A 94 -2.03 16.89 1.21
N LEU A 95 -1.25 15.91 0.74
CA LEU A 95 -0.54 16.00 -0.54
C LEU A 95 -1.47 16.30 -1.72
N ASN A 96 -0.90 16.84 -2.80
CA ASN A 96 -1.59 17.08 -4.07
C ASN A 96 -2.89 17.88 -3.91
N GLY A 97 -2.90 18.87 -3.00
CA GLY A 97 -4.07 19.69 -2.72
C GLY A 97 -5.18 18.97 -1.95
N GLY A 98 -4.83 17.95 -1.15
CA GLY A 98 -5.77 17.15 -0.37
C GLY A 98 -6.26 15.87 -1.05
N ALA A 99 -5.74 15.55 -2.24
CA ALA A 99 -5.95 14.24 -2.85
C ALA A 99 -5.16 13.13 -2.12
N GLY A 100 -4.12 13.50 -1.39
CA GLY A 100 -3.31 12.60 -0.58
C GLY A 100 -2.32 11.77 -1.39
N TYR A 101 -1.49 11.02 -0.67
CA TYR A 101 -0.48 10.14 -1.25
C TYR A 101 -1.14 8.99 -2.00
N LEU A 102 -0.72 8.75 -3.25
CA LEU A 102 -1.30 7.77 -4.18
C LEU A 102 -2.80 8.01 -4.46
N GLY A 103 -3.27 9.25 -4.30
CA GLY A 103 -4.70 9.57 -4.45
C GLY A 103 -5.57 9.11 -3.28
N VAL A 104 -4.96 8.69 -2.17
CA VAL A 104 -5.64 8.32 -0.93
C VAL A 104 -5.34 9.35 0.15
N ASN A 105 -6.39 9.95 0.72
CA ASN A 105 -6.29 10.97 1.77
C ASN A 105 -6.87 10.52 3.13
N SER A 106 -7.07 9.22 3.29
CA SER A 106 -7.58 8.59 4.50
C SER A 106 -6.57 7.63 5.13
N TRP A 107 -5.27 7.84 4.91
CA TRP A 107 -4.23 7.10 5.61
C TRP A 107 -4.35 7.33 7.11
N ARG A 108 -4.03 6.30 7.91
CA ARG A 108 -4.10 6.32 9.37
C ARG A 108 -2.98 5.47 9.97
N VAL A 109 -2.56 5.82 11.19
CA VAL A 109 -1.81 4.89 12.03
C VAL A 109 -2.75 3.80 12.57
N PRO A 110 -2.26 2.58 12.87
CA PRO A 110 -3.05 1.55 13.52
C PRO A 110 -3.63 2.04 14.85
N THR A 111 -4.85 1.61 15.19
CA THR A 111 -5.41 1.90 16.51
C THR A 111 -4.63 1.14 17.58
N ALA A 112 -4.02 1.85 18.52
CA ALA A 112 -3.38 1.25 19.69
C ALA A 112 -4.26 1.49 20.92
N THR A 113 -4.65 0.41 21.60
CA THR A 113 -5.32 0.50 22.91
C THR A 113 -4.32 0.24 24.03
N PRO A 114 -4.44 0.92 25.18
CA PRO A 114 -3.61 0.63 26.33
C PRO A 114 -3.80 -0.82 26.80
N VAL A 115 -2.76 -1.48 27.30
CA VAL A 115 -2.80 -2.91 27.67
C VAL A 115 -3.84 -3.24 28.74
N ASN A 116 -4.21 -2.23 29.55
CA ASN A 116 -5.17 -2.31 30.63
C ASN A 116 -6.19 -1.15 30.58
N GLY A 117 -6.38 -0.54 29.40
CA GLY A 117 -7.24 0.63 29.21
C GLY A 117 -6.71 1.96 29.75
N THR A 118 -5.55 1.98 30.43
CA THR A 118 -4.95 3.23 30.96
C THR A 118 -3.48 3.42 30.60
N ASN A 119 -2.69 2.36 30.46
CA ASN A 119 -1.24 2.43 30.22
C ASN A 119 -0.82 1.78 28.91
N PHE A 120 0.01 2.47 28.14
CA PHE A 120 0.77 1.88 27.03
C PHE A 120 2.08 1.30 27.56
N VAL A 121 2.44 0.09 27.13
CA VAL A 121 3.75 -0.50 27.43
C VAL A 121 4.68 -0.12 26.29
N TYR A 122 5.60 0.79 26.56
CA TYR A 122 6.72 1.07 25.66
C TYR A 122 7.82 0.08 26.01
N GLY A 123 8.02 -0.94 25.18
CA GLY A 123 9.09 -1.91 25.40
C GLY A 123 10.44 -1.20 25.37
N ASN A 124 11.26 -1.40 26.41
CA ASN A 124 12.68 -1.06 26.38
C ASN A 124 13.40 -2.05 25.44
N TYR A 125 13.19 -1.92 24.14
CA TYR A 125 13.99 -2.61 23.14
C TYR A 125 15.23 -1.75 22.88
N ALA A 126 16.22 -1.90 23.77
CA ALA A 126 17.59 -1.46 23.55
C ALA A 126 18.33 -2.45 22.66
#